data_AF-A0A5R8P6Y8-F1
#
_entry.id   AF-A0A5R8P6Y8-F1
#
_cell.length_a   1.000
_cell.length_b   1.000
_cell.length_c   1.000
_cell.angle_alpha   90.00
_cell.angle_beta   90.00
_cell.angle_gamma   90.00
#
_symmetry.space_group_name_H-M   'P 1'
#
loop_
_entity.id
_entity.type
_entity.pdbx_description
1 polymer ?
#
loop_
_entity_poly.entity_id
_entity_poly.type
_entity_poly.pdbx_seq_one_letter_code
_entity_poly.pdbx_strand_id
1 'polypeptide(L)'
;MQKPSVGRIVHYQSYGTPGGEHEPETLAAIVTKVKGCDPELGRDGCPHVSLRVFYDNGDSSKAEVPFAEIPTPGHWNWAPRA
;
A
#
# COMPACT_ATOMS: atom_id res chain seq x y z
N MET A 1 -3.70 17.23 4.74
CA MET A 1 -3.14 16.00 4.14
C MET A 1 -2.79 15.01 5.24
N GLN A 2 -3.18 13.75 5.09
CA GLN A 2 -2.77 12.68 6.01
C GLN A 2 -1.30 12.29 5.74
N LYS A 3 -0.49 12.14 6.79
CA LYS A 3 0.90 11.67 6.68
C LYS A 3 1.01 10.20 7.07
N PRO A 4 1.80 9.38 6.37
CA PRO A 4 2.08 8.00 6.78
C PRO A 4 2.85 7.98 8.10
N SER A 5 2.61 6.94 8.90
CA SER A 5 3.31 6.67 10.15
C SER A 5 3.32 5.17 10.39
N VAL A 6 4.35 4.67 11.07
CA VAL A 6 4.40 3.25 11.48
C VAL A 6 3.21 2.91 12.37
N GLY A 7 2.66 1.71 12.22
CA GLY A 7 1.48 1.22 12.95
C GLY A 7 0.15 1.68 12.37
N ARG A 8 0.15 2.50 11.31
CA ARG A 8 -1.09 3.00 10.70
C ARG A 8 -1.70 1.97 9.75
N ILE A 9 -3.01 1.77 9.86
CA ILE A 9 -3.78 0.93 8.93
C ILE A 9 -4.08 1.72 7.66
N VAL A 10 -3.83 1.09 6.51
CA VAL A 10 -4.04 1.58 5.15
C VAL A 10 -4.60 0.46 4.28
N HIS A 11 -4.96 0.78 3.03
CA HIS A 11 -5.30 -0.22 2.04
C HIS A 11 -4.10 -0.53 1.15
N TYR A 12 -3.93 -1.81 0.80
CA TYR A 12 -3.05 -2.27 -0.26
C TYR A 12 -3.89 -2.87 -1.40
N GLN A 13 -3.59 -2.50 -2.63
CA GLN A 13 -4.30 -3.03 -3.80
C GLN A 13 -3.49 -4.17 -4.40
N SER A 14 -4.01 -5.40 -4.34
CA SER A 14 -3.34 -6.56 -4.93
C SER A 14 -3.39 -6.51 -6.46
N TYR A 15 -2.43 -7.16 -7.13
CA TYR A 15 -2.45 -7.31 -8.59
C TYR A 15 -3.42 -8.42 -9.06
N GLY A 16 -3.93 -9.24 -8.15
CA GLY A 16 -4.39 -10.58 -8.51
C GLY A 16 -3.26 -11.47 -9.05
N THR A 17 -3.60 -12.60 -9.65
CA THR A 17 -2.66 -13.45 -10.37
C THR A 17 -2.88 -13.42 -11.88
N PRO A 18 -1.81 -13.59 -12.69
CA PRO A 18 -1.97 -13.83 -14.12
C PRO A 18 -2.86 -15.07 -14.34
N GLY A 19 -3.97 -14.90 -15.06
CA GLY A 19 -4.94 -15.97 -15.30
C GLY A 19 -6.16 -15.98 -14.38
N GLY A 20 -6.26 -15.07 -13.41
CA GLY A 20 -7.49 -14.83 -12.63
C GLY A 20 -7.77 -15.88 -11.54
N GLU A 21 -6.76 -16.66 -11.13
CA GLU A 21 -6.90 -17.56 -9.98
C GLU A 21 -7.16 -16.78 -8.68
N HIS A 22 -6.60 -15.57 -8.60
CA HIS A 22 -6.91 -14.58 -7.58
C HIS A 22 -7.22 -13.24 -8.24
N GLU A 23 -8.37 -12.67 -7.92
CA GLU A 23 -8.76 -11.35 -8.41
C GLU A 23 -7.97 -10.22 -7.70
N PRO A 24 -7.82 -9.05 -8.33
CA PRO A 24 -7.37 -7.85 -7.64
C PRO A 24 -8.33 -7.47 -6.51
N GLU A 25 -7.78 -7.26 -5.33
CA GLU A 25 -8.56 -6.97 -4.12
C GLU A 25 -7.93 -5.84 -3.30
N THR A 26 -8.80 -5.10 -2.62
CA THR A 26 -8.41 -4.15 -1.59
C THR A 26 -8.19 -4.90 -0.26
N LEU A 27 -6.97 -4.85 0.25
CA LEU A 27 -6.56 -5.57 1.46
C LEU A 27 -6.19 -4.60 2.57
N ALA A 28 -6.49 -4.98 3.81
CA ALA A 28 -6.01 -4.26 4.98
C ALA A 28 -4.49 -4.45 5.14
N ALA A 29 -3.78 -3.36 5.41
CA ALA A 29 -2.35 -3.39 5.64
C ALA A 29 -1.94 -2.45 6.76
N ILE A 30 -0.88 -2.80 7.50
CA ILE A 30 -0.25 -1.93 8.50
C ILE A 30 1.09 -1.44 7.95
N VAL A 31 1.33 -0.14 8.06
CA VAL A 31 2.64 0.47 7.77
C VAL A 31 3.66 -0.01 8.79
N THR A 32 4.67 -0.75 8.34
CA THR A 32 5.78 -1.23 9.19
C THR A 32 7.00 -0.32 9.10
N LYS A 33 7.14 0.44 8.00
CA LYS A 33 8.21 1.44 7.83
C LYS A 33 7.74 2.54 6.88
N VAL A 34 8.05 3.79 7.21
CA VAL A 34 7.92 4.92 6.28
C VAL A 34 9.28 5.13 5.62
N LYS A 35 9.33 5.04 4.29
CA LYS A 35 10.49 5.42 3.49
C LYS A 35 10.22 6.83 2.94
N GLY A 36 11.26 7.66 2.90
CA GLY A 36 11.14 9.07 2.51
C GLY A 36 10.66 9.24 1.08
N CYS A 37 10.29 10.48 0.74
CA CYS A 37 10.12 10.90 -0.65
C CYS A 37 11.49 10.76 -1.32
N ASP A 38 11.61 9.89 -2.33
CA ASP A 38 12.83 9.85 -3.14
C ASP A 38 12.88 11.14 -3.98
N PRO A 39 13.85 12.04 -3.74
CA PRO A 39 13.95 13.30 -4.46
C PRO A 39 14.26 13.11 -5.95
N GLU A 40 14.83 11.97 -6.35
CA GLU A 40 15.14 11.64 -7.75
C GLU A 40 13.92 11.13 -8.53
N LEU A 41 12.88 10.64 -7.83
CA LEU A 41 11.60 10.22 -8.40
C LEU A 41 10.61 11.39 -8.65
N GLY A 42 11.06 12.64 -8.48
CA GLY A 42 10.30 13.84 -8.80
C GLY A 42 9.61 14.49 -7.60
N ARG A 43 9.36 15.79 -7.72
CA ARG A 43 9.00 16.73 -6.64
C ARG A 43 7.60 16.57 -6.02
N ASP A 44 6.89 15.47 -6.27
CA ASP A 44 5.51 15.26 -5.79
C ASP A 44 5.36 14.11 -4.77
N GLY A 45 6.34 13.97 -3.87
CA GLY A 45 6.06 13.72 -2.44
C GLY A 45 5.30 12.44 -2.05
N CYS A 46 5.22 11.42 -2.90
CA CYS A 46 4.50 10.19 -2.60
C CYS A 46 5.38 9.28 -1.69
N PRO A 47 4.98 9.04 -0.43
CA PRO A 47 5.80 8.26 0.48
C PRO A 47 5.74 6.79 0.11
N HIS A 48 6.91 6.19 -0.11
CA HIS A 48 7.01 4.74 -0.17
C HIS A 48 6.90 4.20 1.26
N VAL A 49 6.19 3.10 1.45
CA VAL A 49 6.07 2.46 2.76
C VAL A 49 6.41 0.98 2.65
N SER A 50 6.81 0.38 3.76
CA SER A 50 6.76 -1.07 3.90
C SER A 50 5.48 -1.44 4.64
N LEU A 51 4.85 -2.52 4.22
CA LEU A 51 3.57 -2.99 4.71
C LEU A 51 3.66 -4.42 5.22
N ARG A 52 2.85 -4.71 6.25
CA ARG A 52 2.34 -6.05 6.48
C ARG A 52 0.90 -6.08 5.96
N VAL A 53 0.63 -6.93 4.98
CA VAL A 53 -0.67 -7.05 4.30
C VAL A 53 -1.36 -8.31 4.82
N PHE A 54 -2.63 -8.18 5.20
CA PHE A 54 -3.42 -9.27 5.77
C PHE A 54 -4.41 -9.81 4.74
N TYR A 55 -4.46 -11.13 4.65
CA TYR A 55 -5.41 -11.92 3.87
C TYR A 55 -6.26 -12.75 4.85
N ASP A 56 -7.33 -13.37 4.37
CA ASP A 56 -8.12 -14.30 5.17
C ASP A 56 -7.33 -15.57 5.57
N ASN A 57 -6.37 -15.97 4.74
CA ASN A 57 -5.59 -17.19 4.86
C ASN A 57 -4.14 -16.97 5.33
N GLY A 58 -3.75 -15.74 5.67
CA GLY A 58 -2.38 -15.44 6.10
C GLY A 58 -1.98 -13.98 5.92
N ASP A 59 -0.68 -13.73 5.88
CA ASP A 59 -0.15 -12.38 5.73
C ASP A 59 1.19 -12.34 5.00
N SER A 60 1.47 -11.22 4.32
CA SER A 60 2.71 -11.04 3.54
C SER A 60 3.38 -9.69 3.83
N SER A 61 4.70 -9.65 3.67
CA SER A 61 5.48 -8.42 3.77
C SER A 61 5.71 -7.83 2.38
N LYS A 62 5.44 -6.53 2.23
CA LYS A 62 5.75 -5.76 1.02
C LYS A 62 6.67 -4.60 1.38
N ALA A 63 7.75 -4.40 0.62
CA ALA A 63 8.67 -3.28 0.81
C ALA A 63 8.48 -2.29 -0.35
N GLU A 64 8.72 -1.00 -0.06
CA GLU A 64 8.74 0.06 -1.09
C GLU A 64 7.45 0.14 -1.90
N VAL A 65 6.32 0.08 -1.20
CA VAL A 65 5.01 0.21 -1.81
C VAL A 65 4.75 1.70 -2.08
N PRO A 66 4.54 2.11 -3.34
CA PRO A 66 4.23 3.49 -3.70
C PRO A 66 2.80 3.87 -3.29
N PHE A 67 2.59 5.16 -3.02
CA PHE A 67 1.27 5.71 -2.74
C PHE A 67 0.51 5.98 -4.05
N ALA A 68 -0.80 5.74 -4.05
CA ALA A 68 -1.71 6.27 -5.06
C ALA A 68 -3.01 6.74 -4.39
N GLU A 69 -3.52 7.91 -4.79
CA GLU A 69 -4.81 8.39 -4.27
C GLU A 69 -5.96 7.54 -4.82
N ILE A 70 -5.88 7.17 -6.10
CA ILE A 70 -6.82 6.26 -6.77
C ILE A 70 -6.34 4.82 -6.54
N PRO A 71 -7.22 3.90 -6.11
CA PRO A 71 -6.88 2.48 -5.95
C PRO A 71 -6.23 1.92 -7.22
N THR A 72 -4.91 1.67 -7.14
CA THR A 72 -4.08 1.21 -8.25
C THR A 72 -3.36 -0.05 -7.83
N PRO A 73 -3.39 -1.14 -8.62
CA PRO A 73 -2.66 -2.37 -8.28
C PRO A 73 -1.20 -2.12 -7.90
N GLY A 74 -0.75 -2.78 -6.83
CA GLY A 74 0.59 -2.63 -6.26
C GLY A 74 0.83 -1.38 -5.43
N HIS A 75 -0.15 -0.49 -5.29
CA HIS A 75 -0.03 0.74 -4.51
C HIS A 75 -0.76 0.62 -3.17
N TRP A 76 -0.40 1.51 -2.25
CA TRP A 76 -1.17 1.74 -1.03
C TRP A 76 -1.95 3.05 -1.12
N ASN A 77 -3.09 3.09 -0.45
CA ASN A 77 -3.92 4.29 -0.35
C ASN A 77 -4.55 4.39 1.04
N TRP A 78 -5.03 5.59 1.38
CA TRP A 78 -5.76 5.77 2.62
C TRP A 78 -7.08 5.00 2.59
N ALA A 79 -7.40 4.30 3.68
CA ALA A 79 -8.73 3.74 3.85
C ALA A 79 -9.79 4.86 3.81
N PRO A 80 -10.95 4.66 3.16
CA PRO A 80 -12.04 5.61 3.17
C PRO A 80 -12.44 5.92 4.61
N ARG A 81 -12.66 7.20 4.92
CA ARG A 81 -13.26 7.58 6.20
C ARG A 81 -14.77 7.64 6.00
N ALA A 82 -15.51 6.87 6.80
CA ALA A 82 -16.94 7.10 7.00
C ALA A 82 -17.15 8.40 7.78
#